data_AF-A0A8T4NC83-F1
#
_entry.id   AF-A0A8T4NC83-F1
#
_cell.length_a   1.000
_cell.length_b   1.000
_cell.length_c   1.000
_cell.angle_alpha   90.00
_cell.angle_beta   90.00
_cell.angle_gamma   90.00
#
_symmetry.space_group_name_H-M   'P 1'
#
loop_
_entity.id
_entity.type
_entity.pdbx_description
1 polymer ?
#
loop_
_entity_poly.entity_id
_entity_poly.type
_entity_poly.pdbx_seq_one_letter_code
_entity_poly.pdbx_strand_id
1 'polypeptide(L)'
;MLSLHKFKYPKITILIIIIFAAYIIFSNANIGNFFIGLEKNNKLLATFVFGLFFSFGFTTPIAVGFFIVSQPENIILSAVIGGIGALIGDILIFSFFRLSLKDEFLRLSRNSILVKGEAIIKKSLSKYIKIYLLYALIGLVISSPLPDEIGILMLAGLTRVKLDKLIILSFLLNTIGIFILLNL
;
A
#
# COMPACT_ATOMS: atom_id res chain seq x y z
N MET A 1 21.70 -17.84 10.69
CA MET A 1 20.69 -16.79 10.91
C MET A 1 21.39 -15.44 10.74
N LEU A 2 21.36 -14.87 9.52
CA LEU A 2 22.10 -13.66 9.17
C LEU A 2 21.57 -12.47 9.99
N SER A 3 22.40 -11.99 10.92
CA SER A 3 22.09 -10.83 11.77
C SER A 3 22.03 -9.57 10.89
N LEU A 4 20.83 -9.06 10.66
CA LEU A 4 20.54 -7.82 9.93
C LEU A 4 20.97 -6.54 10.67
N HIS A 5 21.73 -6.65 11.77
CA HIS A 5 22.12 -5.52 12.63
C HIS A 5 23.22 -4.60 12.06
N LYS A 6 23.79 -4.88 10.89
CA LYS A 6 24.86 -4.04 10.30
C LYS A 6 24.36 -2.85 9.47
N PHE A 7 23.07 -2.80 9.10
CA PHE A 7 22.54 -1.73 8.26
C PHE A 7 21.79 -0.69 9.09
N LYS A 8 22.11 0.58 8.88
CA LYS A 8 21.47 1.73 9.55
C LYS A 8 19.96 1.82 9.27
N TYR A 9 19.48 1.22 8.15
CA TYR A 9 18.09 1.21 7.72
C TYR A 9 17.67 -0.12 7.07
N PRO A 10 17.51 -1.21 7.84
CA PRO A 10 17.36 -2.57 7.29
C PRO A 10 16.12 -2.72 6.39
N LYS A 11 15.01 -2.05 6.71
CA LYS A 11 13.76 -2.10 5.93
C LYS A 11 13.90 -1.45 4.55
N ILE A 12 14.56 -0.30 4.45
CA ILE A 12 14.81 0.38 3.17
C ILE A 12 15.77 -0.45 2.33
N THR A 13 16.82 -0.99 2.95
CA THR A 13 17.75 -1.89 2.27
C THR A 13 17.02 -3.11 1.69
N ILE A 14 16.12 -3.73 2.45
CA ILE A 14 15.29 -4.84 1.95
C ILE A 14 14.39 -4.41 0.79
N LEU A 15 13.73 -3.27 0.88
CA LEU A 15 12.88 -2.77 -0.21
C LEU A 15 13.68 -2.56 -1.51
N ILE A 16 14.85 -1.94 -1.41
CA ILE A 16 15.75 -1.73 -2.56
C ILE A 16 16.14 -3.09 -3.15
N ILE A 17 16.53 -4.05 -2.32
CA ILE A 17 16.86 -5.41 -2.77
C ILE A 17 15.69 -6.05 -3.51
N ILE A 18 14.46 -5.91 -3.02
CA ILE A 18 13.26 -6.46 -3.67
C ILE A 18 13.00 -5.78 -5.01
N ILE A 19 13.17 -4.46 -5.11
CA ILE A 19 13.03 -3.74 -6.38
C ILE A 19 14.05 -4.26 -7.40
N PHE A 20 15.31 -4.38 -7.02
CA PHE A 20 16.36 -4.94 -7.89
C PHE A 20 16.06 -6.40 -8.26
N ALA A 21 15.64 -7.22 -7.31
CA ALA A 21 15.28 -8.61 -7.55
C ALA A 21 14.11 -8.71 -8.53
N ALA A 22 13.04 -7.92 -8.33
CA ALA A 22 11.89 -7.86 -9.24
C ALA A 22 12.33 -7.45 -10.64
N TYR A 23 13.16 -6.41 -10.77
CA TYR A 23 13.69 -5.99 -12.06
C TYR A 23 14.45 -7.11 -12.78
N ILE A 24 15.35 -7.82 -12.09
CA ILE A 24 16.11 -8.94 -12.67
C ILE A 24 15.18 -10.09 -13.08
N ILE A 25 14.21 -10.43 -12.24
CA ILE A 25 13.22 -11.50 -12.48
C ILE A 25 12.44 -11.21 -13.76
N PHE A 26 11.88 -10.01 -13.88
CA PHE A 26 11.00 -9.65 -14.99
C PHE A 26 11.74 -9.19 -16.25
N SER A 27 13.03 -8.82 -16.15
CA SER A 27 13.89 -8.55 -17.32
C SER A 27 14.36 -9.82 -18.02
N ASN A 28 14.32 -10.97 -17.36
CA ASN A 28 14.72 -12.24 -17.95
C ASN A 28 13.54 -12.90 -18.70
N ALA A 29 13.66 -13.01 -20.02
CA ALA A 29 12.60 -13.55 -20.89
C ALA A 29 12.12 -14.95 -20.47
N ASN A 30 13.01 -15.82 -19.96
CA ASN A 30 12.63 -17.17 -19.54
C ASN A 30 11.72 -17.16 -18.31
N ILE A 31 11.96 -16.24 -17.38
CA ILE A 31 11.18 -16.12 -16.14
C ILE A 31 9.89 -15.35 -16.42
N GLY A 32 9.93 -14.32 -17.26
CA GLY A 32 8.71 -13.67 -17.78
C GLY A 32 7.77 -14.68 -18.45
N ASN A 33 8.32 -15.58 -19.27
CA ASN A 33 7.55 -16.65 -19.92
C ASN A 33 6.93 -17.66 -18.94
N PHE A 34 7.54 -17.88 -17.76
CA PHE A 34 6.93 -18.71 -16.71
C PHE A 34 5.66 -18.06 -16.15
N PHE A 35 5.69 -16.75 -15.89
CA PHE A 35 4.51 -16.01 -15.44
C PHE A 35 3.42 -15.92 -16.51
N ILE A 36 3.80 -15.74 -17.78
CA ILE A 36 2.88 -15.84 -18.92
C ILE A 36 2.28 -17.25 -19.02
N GLY A 37 3.06 -18.28 -18.70
CA GLY A 37 2.61 -19.67 -18.63
C GLY A 37 1.58 -19.93 -17.52
N LEU A 38 1.74 -19.31 -16.35
CA LEU A 38 0.73 -19.32 -15.27
C LEU A 38 -0.57 -18.61 -15.69
N GLU A 39 -0.45 -17.55 -16.49
CA GLU A 39 -1.59 -16.84 -17.08
C GLU A 39 -2.45 -17.79 -17.91
N LYS A 40 -1.87 -18.58 -18.83
CA LYS A 40 -2.62 -19.37 -19.84
C LYS A 40 -3.82 -20.15 -19.30
N ASN A 41 -3.75 -20.71 -18.10
CA ASN A 41 -4.85 -21.50 -17.52
C ASN A 41 -5.64 -20.75 -16.44
N ASN A 42 -5.08 -19.71 -15.81
CA ASN A 42 -5.66 -19.07 -14.63
C ASN A 42 -5.47 -17.54 -14.61
N LYS A 43 -5.56 -16.87 -15.76
CA LYS A 43 -5.30 -15.42 -15.93
C LYS A 43 -5.93 -14.56 -14.84
N LEU A 44 -7.24 -14.71 -14.63
CA LEU A 44 -7.99 -13.90 -13.68
C LEU A 44 -7.53 -14.12 -12.23
N LEU A 45 -7.20 -15.37 -11.87
CA LEU A 45 -6.71 -15.69 -10.53
C LEU A 45 -5.31 -15.11 -10.29
N ALA A 46 -4.41 -15.22 -11.28
CA ALA A 46 -3.10 -14.61 -11.20
C ALA A 46 -3.20 -13.08 -11.06
N THR A 47 -4.00 -12.43 -11.93
CA THR A 47 -4.28 -11.00 -11.88
C THR A 47 -4.84 -10.56 -10.52
N PHE A 48 -5.75 -11.33 -9.94
CA PHE A 48 -6.28 -11.08 -8.60
C PHE A 48 -5.18 -11.18 -7.50
N VAL A 49 -4.35 -12.22 -7.54
CA VAL A 49 -3.28 -12.45 -6.55
C VAL A 49 -2.19 -11.37 -6.65
N PHE A 50 -1.77 -11.01 -7.86
CA PHE A 50 -0.83 -9.90 -8.03
C PHE A 50 -1.47 -8.56 -7.70
N GLY A 51 -2.80 -8.43 -7.86
CA GLY A 51 -3.59 -7.34 -7.29
C GLY A 51 -3.42 -7.24 -5.77
N LEU A 52 -3.59 -8.34 -5.03
CA LEU A 52 -3.34 -8.37 -3.58
C LEU A 52 -1.93 -7.88 -3.23
N PHE A 53 -0.92 -8.33 -3.97
CA PHE A 53 0.49 -7.92 -3.77
C PHE A 53 0.76 -6.47 -4.13
N PHE A 54 -0.06 -5.85 -4.98
CA PHE A 54 0.08 -4.44 -5.33
C PHE A 54 -0.09 -3.52 -4.12
N SER A 55 -0.96 -3.90 -3.18
CA SER A 55 -1.29 -3.15 -1.96
C SER A 55 -0.18 -3.16 -0.89
N PHE A 56 0.62 -4.24 -0.78
CA PHE A 56 1.69 -4.30 0.22
C PHE A 56 3.00 -3.73 -0.33
N GLY A 57 3.49 -2.63 0.26
CA GLY A 57 4.66 -1.90 -0.25
C GLY A 57 5.91 -2.74 -0.56
N PHE A 58 6.17 -3.82 0.19
CA PHE A 58 7.30 -4.73 -0.09
C PHE A 58 7.03 -5.70 -1.25
N THR A 59 5.77 -6.03 -1.55
CA THR A 59 5.42 -6.91 -2.68
C THR A 59 5.00 -6.12 -3.93
N THR A 60 4.75 -4.81 -3.81
CA THR A 60 4.39 -3.94 -4.94
C THR A 60 5.35 -4.03 -6.12
N PRO A 61 6.70 -4.05 -5.96
CA PRO A 61 7.61 -4.16 -7.10
C PRO A 61 7.41 -5.45 -7.92
N ILE A 62 7.05 -6.55 -7.24
CA ILE A 62 6.77 -7.84 -7.88
C ILE A 62 5.46 -7.77 -8.66
N ALA A 63 4.42 -7.18 -8.06
CA ALA A 63 3.12 -6.97 -8.72
C ALA A 63 3.24 -6.06 -9.95
N VAL A 64 4.01 -4.97 -9.84
CA VAL A 64 4.29 -4.06 -10.96
C VAL A 64 4.98 -4.80 -12.09
N GLY A 65 6.02 -5.58 -11.79
CA GLY A 65 6.71 -6.39 -12.79
C GLY A 65 5.76 -7.36 -13.51
N PHE A 66 4.87 -8.03 -12.76
CA PHE A 66 3.86 -8.92 -13.34
C PHE A 66 2.91 -8.17 -14.29
N PHE A 67 2.35 -7.03 -13.88
CA PHE A 67 1.40 -6.30 -14.71
C PHE A 67 2.02 -5.70 -15.97
N ILE A 68 3.31 -5.33 -15.95
CA ILE A 68 4.01 -4.86 -17.15
C ILE A 68 4.22 -5.99 -18.17
N VAL A 69 4.53 -7.21 -17.72
CA VAL A 69 4.78 -8.34 -18.64
C VAL A 69 3.53 -9.13 -19.02
N SER A 70 2.42 -8.90 -18.31
CA SER A 70 1.16 -9.61 -18.56
C SER A 70 0.51 -9.14 -19.86
N GLN A 71 -0.11 -10.07 -20.60
CA GLN A 71 -0.78 -9.79 -21.87
C GLN A 71 -2.22 -10.29 -21.81
N PRO A 72 -3.09 -9.63 -21.01
CA PRO A 72 -4.46 -10.07 -20.86
C PRO A 72 -5.26 -9.82 -22.14
N GLU A 73 -6.20 -10.71 -22.45
CA GLU A 73 -7.12 -10.55 -23.58
C GLU A 73 -8.06 -9.34 -23.39
N ASN A 74 -8.42 -9.06 -22.14
CA ASN A 74 -9.25 -7.91 -21.78
C ASN A 74 -8.56 -7.13 -20.65
N ILE A 75 -7.92 -6.03 -21.04
CA ILE A 75 -7.18 -5.13 -20.13
C ILE A 75 -8.10 -4.53 -19.07
N ILE A 76 -9.32 -4.11 -19.45
CA ILE A 76 -10.28 -3.47 -18.53
C ILE A 76 -10.72 -4.47 -17.46
N LEU A 77 -11.13 -5.68 -17.87
CA LEU A 77 -11.53 -6.74 -16.94
C LEU A 77 -10.37 -7.09 -15.99
N SER A 78 -9.15 -7.19 -16.52
CA SER A 78 -7.97 -7.53 -15.73
C SER A 78 -7.62 -6.42 -14.74
N ALA A 79 -7.72 -5.15 -15.14
CA ALA A 79 -7.53 -4.02 -14.25
C ALA A 79 -8.56 -4.02 -13.11
N VAL A 80 -9.83 -4.31 -13.41
CA VAL A 80 -10.89 -4.41 -12.39
C VAL A 80 -10.60 -5.56 -11.43
N ILE A 81 -10.26 -6.75 -11.93
CA ILE A 81 -9.97 -7.93 -11.10
C ILE A 81 -8.73 -7.73 -10.23
N GLY A 82 -7.67 -7.15 -10.80
CA GLY A 82 -6.48 -6.75 -10.05
C GLY A 82 -6.80 -5.69 -9.01
N GLY A 83 -7.67 -4.73 -9.35
CA GLY A 83 -8.16 -3.70 -8.44
C GLY A 83 -8.97 -4.28 -7.27
N ILE A 84 -9.79 -5.31 -7.49
CA ILE A 84 -10.49 -6.04 -6.42
C ILE A 84 -9.47 -6.74 -5.51
N GLY A 85 -8.46 -7.40 -6.10
CA GLY A 85 -7.37 -8.01 -5.33
C GLY A 85 -6.66 -6.98 -4.45
N ALA A 86 -6.27 -5.84 -5.02
CA ALA A 86 -5.61 -4.76 -4.29
C ALA A 86 -6.49 -4.16 -3.19
N LEU A 87 -7.78 -3.98 -3.45
CA LEU A 87 -8.75 -3.54 -2.45
C LEU A 87 -8.82 -4.51 -1.26
N ILE A 88 -8.88 -5.82 -1.51
CA ILE A 88 -8.89 -6.81 -0.44
C ILE A 88 -7.57 -6.74 0.34
N GLY A 89 -6.44 -6.53 -0.35
CA GLY A 89 -5.14 -6.27 0.28
C GLY A 89 -5.20 -5.08 1.24
N ASP A 90 -5.71 -3.94 0.78
CA ASP A 90 -5.83 -2.73 1.58
C ASP A 90 -6.77 -2.93 2.78
N ILE A 91 -7.88 -3.65 2.61
CA ILE A 91 -8.79 -4.01 3.71
C ILE A 91 -8.10 -4.93 4.72
N LEU A 92 -7.33 -5.92 4.27
CA LEU A 92 -6.58 -6.83 5.13
C LEU A 92 -5.52 -6.07 5.94
N ILE A 93 -4.74 -5.20 5.28
CA ILE A 93 -3.78 -4.31 5.92
C ILE A 93 -4.52 -3.46 6.96
N PHE A 94 -5.54 -2.71 6.54
CA PHE A 94 -6.29 -1.83 7.43
C PHE A 94 -6.86 -2.57 8.65
N SER A 95 -7.42 -3.76 8.44
CA SER A 95 -7.99 -4.58 9.50
C SER A 95 -6.91 -5.12 10.45
N PHE A 96 -5.80 -5.62 9.92
CA PHE A 96 -4.67 -6.12 10.71
C PHE A 96 -4.05 -5.01 11.56
N PHE A 97 -3.81 -3.83 10.96
CA PHE A 97 -3.30 -2.67 11.68
C PHE A 97 -4.27 -2.20 12.77
N ARG A 98 -5.58 -2.13 12.46
CA ARG A 98 -6.60 -1.73 13.44
C ARG A 98 -6.70 -2.70 14.61
N LEU A 99 -6.55 -4.00 14.37
CA LEU A 99 -6.55 -5.02 15.40
C LEU A 99 -5.28 -4.96 16.25
N SER A 100 -4.11 -4.90 15.61
CA SER A 100 -2.80 -4.92 16.28
C SER A 100 -2.58 -3.72 17.21
N LEU A 101 -3.16 -2.56 16.88
CA LEU A 101 -2.92 -1.32 17.61
C LEU A 101 -4.10 -0.93 18.51
N LYS A 102 -5.14 -1.77 18.59
CA LYS A 102 -6.38 -1.48 19.35
C LYS A 102 -6.09 -1.12 20.81
N ASP A 103 -5.20 -1.86 21.46
CA ASP A 103 -4.86 -1.66 22.88
C ASP A 103 -4.00 -0.40 23.09
N GLU A 104 -3.13 -0.07 22.13
CA GLU A 104 -2.35 1.16 22.13
C GLU A 104 -3.26 2.39 21.92
N PHE A 105 -4.25 2.30 21.02
CA PHE A 105 -5.27 3.34 20.84
C PHE A 105 -6.11 3.56 22.10
N LEU A 106 -6.52 2.50 22.78
CA LEU A 106 -7.29 2.62 24.03
C LEU A 106 -6.48 3.31 25.13
N ARG A 107 -5.16 3.06 25.21
CA ARG A 107 -4.25 3.73 26.15
C ARG A 107 -4.01 5.19 25.79
N LEU A 108 -3.83 5.51 24.50
CA LEU A 108 -3.64 6.89 24.02
C LEU A 108 -4.91 7.73 24.15
N SER A 109 -6.09 7.17 23.84
CA SER A 109 -7.37 7.84 24.01
C SER A 109 -7.63 8.28 25.45
N ARG A 110 -7.06 7.58 26.44
CA ARG A 110 -7.21 7.90 27.86
C ARG A 110 -6.27 9.02 28.34
N ASN A 111 -5.19 9.29 27.61
CA ASN A 111 -4.13 10.23 27.98
C ASN A 111 -3.92 11.37 26.96
N SER A 112 -4.80 11.52 25.97
CA SER A 112 -4.47 12.37 24.82
C SER A 112 -4.44 13.87 25.18
N ILE A 113 -3.22 14.39 25.19
CA ILE A 113 -2.84 15.80 25.02
C ILE A 113 -3.44 16.39 23.72
N LEU A 114 -3.94 15.54 22.81
CA LEU A 114 -4.61 15.93 21.56
C LEU A 114 -5.94 16.67 21.77
N VAL A 115 -6.67 16.42 22.88
CA VAL A 115 -7.84 17.26 23.24
C VAL A 115 -7.41 18.71 23.54
N LYS A 116 -6.15 18.93 23.98
CA LYS A 116 -5.57 20.26 24.19
C LYS A 116 -4.91 20.85 22.94
N GLY A 117 -4.48 20.02 21.98
CA GLY A 117 -3.83 20.46 20.73
C GLY A 117 -4.78 21.11 19.72
N GLU A 118 -6.07 20.76 19.72
CA GLU A 118 -7.09 21.44 18.90
C GLU A 118 -7.26 22.92 19.26
N ALA A 119 -6.82 23.35 20.45
CA ALA A 119 -6.87 24.74 20.87
C ALA A 119 -5.75 25.62 20.26
N ILE A 120 -4.62 25.03 19.83
CA ILE A 120 -3.41 25.81 19.47
C ILE A 120 -3.34 26.08 17.96
N ILE A 121 -3.86 25.20 17.11
CA ILE A 121 -3.74 25.30 15.64
C ILE A 121 -4.96 25.97 15.00
N LYS A 122 -5.56 26.94 15.70
CA LYS A 122 -6.78 27.64 15.25
C LYS A 122 -6.52 28.90 14.40
N LYS A 123 -5.26 29.31 14.22
CA LYS A 123 -4.94 30.54 13.48
C LYS A 123 -4.16 30.26 12.20
N SER A 124 -4.71 30.72 11.08
CA SER A 124 -4.01 31.00 9.82
C SER A 124 -3.66 29.85 8.87
N LEU A 125 -4.64 29.01 8.47
CA LEU A 125 -4.64 28.43 7.11
C LEU A 125 -6.03 27.89 6.76
N SER A 126 -6.45 28.03 5.49
CA SER A 126 -7.74 27.51 4.98
C SER A 126 -7.90 26.03 5.29
N LYS A 127 -9.06 25.64 5.83
CA LYS A 127 -9.39 24.28 6.30
C LYS A 127 -9.07 23.21 5.26
N TYR A 128 -9.28 23.52 3.98
CA TYR A 128 -9.03 22.60 2.87
C TYR A 128 -7.54 22.38 2.61
N ILE A 129 -6.73 23.44 2.62
CA ILE A 129 -5.28 23.35 2.40
C ILE A 129 -4.64 22.50 3.51
N LYS A 130 -5.08 22.67 4.76
CA LYS A 130 -4.62 21.85 5.88
C LYS A 130 -4.93 20.37 5.69
N ILE A 131 -6.12 20.05 5.17
CA ILE A 131 -6.55 18.68 4.91
C ILE A 131 -5.69 18.05 3.80
N TYR A 132 -5.43 18.77 2.71
CA TYR A 132 -4.57 18.26 1.62
C TYR A 132 -3.10 18.11 2.04
N LEU A 133 -2.56 19.07 2.80
CA LEU A 133 -1.21 18.96 3.38
C LEU A 133 -1.10 17.79 4.35
N LEU A 134 -2.14 17.56 5.15
CA LEU A 134 -2.22 16.40 6.05
C LEU A 134 -2.23 15.10 5.24
N TYR A 135 -3.02 14.99 4.16
CA TYR A 135 -3.03 13.81 3.30
C TYR A 135 -1.70 13.59 2.56
N ALA A 136 -1.03 14.65 2.11
CA ALA A 136 0.29 14.56 1.50
C ALA A 136 1.36 14.07 2.50
N LEU A 137 1.33 14.58 3.73
CA LEU A 137 2.18 14.11 4.83
C LEU A 137 1.84 12.67 5.23
N ILE A 138 0.56 12.29 5.24
CA ILE A 138 0.12 10.91 5.46
C ILE A 138 0.71 9.98 4.38
N GLY A 139 0.65 10.36 3.11
CA GLY A 139 1.26 9.59 2.01
C GLY A 139 2.78 9.46 2.11
N LEU A 140 3.47 10.52 2.56
CA LEU A 140 4.92 10.51 2.80
C LEU A 140 5.34 9.67 4.01
N VAL A 141 4.48 9.55 5.02
CA VAL A 141 4.78 8.85 6.27
C VAL A 141 4.36 7.38 6.21
N ILE A 142 3.27 7.04 5.51
CA ILE A 142 2.89 5.65 5.19
C ILE A 142 3.94 5.00 4.27
N SER A 143 4.57 5.79 3.40
CA SER A 143 5.72 5.34 2.61
C SER A 143 7.03 5.26 3.43
N SER A 144 7.03 5.74 4.68
CA SER A 144 8.19 5.69 5.57
C SER A 144 8.18 4.42 6.47
N PRO A 145 9.33 3.82 6.75
CA PRO A 145 9.44 2.53 7.44
C PRO A 145 9.46 2.64 8.98
N LEU A 146 8.92 3.72 9.56
CA LEU A 146 9.06 4.10 10.97
C LEU A 146 7.72 4.13 11.71
N PRO A 147 7.42 3.13 12.58
CA PRO A 147 6.19 3.07 13.33
C PRO A 147 6.40 3.25 14.85
N ASP A 148 6.99 4.36 15.33
CA ASP A 148 7.34 4.40 16.76
C ASP A 148 6.56 5.45 17.59
N GLU A 149 6.31 6.69 17.15
CA GLU A 149 5.36 7.58 17.87
C GLU A 149 4.45 8.39 16.94
N ILE A 150 4.97 8.86 15.81
CA ILE A 150 4.25 9.68 14.84
C ILE A 150 3.26 8.84 14.01
N GLY A 151 3.63 7.59 13.68
CA GLY A 151 2.75 6.65 13.00
C GLY A 151 1.48 6.34 13.82
N ILE A 152 1.64 6.16 15.14
CA ILE A 152 0.52 5.91 16.06
C ILE A 152 -0.34 7.18 16.22
N LEU A 153 0.29 8.37 16.31
CA LEU A 153 -0.40 9.67 16.37
C LEU A 153 -1.26 9.95 15.13
N MET A 154 -0.79 9.54 13.94
CA MET A 154 -1.50 9.70 12.68
C MET A 154 -2.51 8.58 12.42
N LEU A 155 -2.26 7.37 12.92
CA LEU A 155 -3.26 6.30 12.91
C LEU A 155 -4.46 6.61 13.80
N ALA A 156 -4.28 7.39 14.88
CA ALA A 156 -5.38 8.00 15.62
C ALA A 156 -6.22 8.98 14.75
N GLY A 157 -5.68 9.47 13.64
CA GLY A 157 -6.40 10.18 12.58
C GLY A 157 -7.02 9.25 11.53
N LEU A 158 -6.33 8.19 11.10
CA LEU A 158 -6.85 7.16 10.18
C LEU A 158 -8.01 6.35 10.78
N THR A 159 -8.06 6.16 12.09
CA THR A 159 -9.19 5.52 12.79
C THR A 159 -10.51 6.27 12.63
N ARG A 160 -10.48 7.55 12.22
CA ARG A 160 -11.69 8.33 11.84
C ARG A 160 -12.07 8.17 10.37
N VAL A 161 -11.22 7.57 9.53
CA VAL A 161 -11.55 7.29 8.12
C VAL A 161 -12.55 6.14 8.11
N LYS A 162 -13.74 6.43 7.56
CA LYS A 162 -14.77 5.41 7.37
C LYS A 162 -14.26 4.37 6.36
N LEU A 163 -14.41 3.08 6.71
CA LEU A 163 -14.04 1.95 5.85
C LEU A 163 -14.63 2.11 4.44
N ASP A 164 -15.86 2.60 4.33
CA ASP A 164 -16.55 2.81 3.05
C ASP A 164 -15.80 3.75 2.11
N LYS A 165 -15.18 4.82 2.65
CA LYS A 165 -14.39 5.76 1.86
C LYS A 165 -13.08 5.15 1.41
N LEU A 166 -12.46 4.35 2.28
CA LEU A 166 -11.24 3.61 1.96
C LEU A 166 -11.53 2.63 0.81
N ILE A 167 -12.64 1.90 0.87
CA ILE A 167 -13.02 0.91 -0.15
C ILE A 167 -13.15 1.55 -1.53
N ILE A 168 -13.93 2.62 -1.64
CA ILE A 168 -14.15 3.29 -2.94
C ILE A 168 -12.85 3.87 -3.49
N LEU A 169 -12.09 4.56 -2.64
CA LEU A 169 -10.86 5.23 -3.07
C LEU A 169 -9.77 4.21 -3.45
N SER A 170 -9.56 3.19 -2.62
CA SER A 170 -8.61 2.09 -2.87
C SER A 170 -8.93 1.39 -4.17
N PHE A 171 -10.19 0.97 -4.36
CA PHE A 171 -10.59 0.27 -5.56
C PHE A 171 -10.34 1.09 -6.83
N LEU A 172 -10.75 2.37 -6.85
CA LEU A 172 -10.57 3.23 -8.01
C LEU A 172 -9.09 3.48 -8.31
N LEU A 173 -8.30 3.87 -7.29
CA LEU A 173 -6.88 4.19 -7.49
C LEU A 173 -6.09 2.95 -7.92
N ASN A 174 -6.32 1.80 -7.28
CA ASN A 174 -5.63 0.57 -7.64
C ASN A 174 -6.04 0.08 -9.04
N THR A 175 -7.32 0.14 -9.39
CA THR A 175 -7.80 -0.22 -10.73
C THR A 175 -7.17 0.67 -11.80
N ILE A 176 -7.10 1.99 -11.57
CA ILE A 176 -6.46 2.93 -12.51
C ILE A 176 -4.95 2.65 -12.61
N GLY A 177 -4.27 2.44 -11.48
CA GLY A 177 -2.84 2.14 -11.47
C GLY A 177 -2.53 0.86 -12.24
N ILE A 178 -3.27 -0.22 -11.99
CA ILE A 178 -3.11 -1.49 -12.70
C ILE A 178 -3.47 -1.35 -14.17
N PHE A 179 -4.51 -0.59 -14.52
CA PHE A 179 -4.86 -0.30 -15.91
C PHE A 179 -3.71 0.38 -16.65
N ILE A 180 -3.05 1.37 -16.03
CA ILE A 180 -1.90 2.05 -16.63
C ILE A 180 -0.75 1.06 -16.83
N LEU A 181 -0.47 0.20 -15.84
CA LEU A 181 0.61 -0.79 -15.91
C LEU A 181 0.40 -1.82 -17.01
N LEU A 182 -0.85 -2.27 -17.22
CA LEU A 182 -1.20 -3.21 -18.29
C LEU A 182 -1.14 -2.61 -19.70
N ASN A 183 -0.98 -1.28 -19.83
CA ASN A 183 -0.88 -0.58 -21.12
C ASN A 183 0.55 -0.07 -21.43
N LEU A 184 1.52 -0.35 -20.55
CA LEU A 184 2.94 -0.02 -20.75
C LEU A 184 3.64 -1.11 -21.56
#